data_AF-A0A1I3KBF0-F1
#
_entry.id   AF-A0A1I3KBF0-F1
#
_cell.length_a   1.000
_cell.length_b   1.000
_cell.length_c   1.000
_cell.angle_alpha   90.00
_cell.angle_beta   90.00
_cell.angle_gamma   90.00
#
_symmetry.space_group_name_H-M   'P 1'
#
loop_
_entity.id
_entity.type
_entity.pdbx_description
1 polymer ?
#
loop_
_entity_poly.entity_id
_entity_poly.type
_entity_poly.pdbx_seq_one_letter_code
_entity_poly.pdbx_strand_id
1 'polypeptide(L)'
;MGQRSKELTVFNVPKAQQAVAVDNDHFYVINNKTITKHDKKSGELIARFDGTSLGLHHLNSGVVYHGKLYCAHSNFPELPMKSSVEVFDTRTMKHASSYSLGISVYGSLTWIDYDERSKQWYMGFAHYSDEKLRTDERDNRWTTVVQYDRNWHSKQSWTFPEHIVEAFKDHSNSGGSIGPDGYFYCTGHDNGELYVLEIPQSGYTLRHIATIPAPIHGQGVAIDRSIKDASVFYGIRRATNEVVSFEVN
;
A
#
# COMPACT_ATOMS: atom_id res chain seq x y z
N MET A 1 -18.25 -17.38 12.56
CA MET A 1 -16.93 -17.97 12.23
C MET A 1 -16.04 -16.81 11.81
N GLY A 2 -14.84 -16.67 12.37
CA GLY A 2 -13.93 -15.57 12.02
C GLY A 2 -13.39 -15.74 10.60
N GLN A 3 -13.20 -14.62 9.89
CA GLN A 3 -12.61 -14.60 8.55
C GLN A 3 -11.22 -15.25 8.57
N ARG A 4 -10.85 -15.93 7.48
CA ARG A 4 -9.56 -16.61 7.35
C ARG A 4 -8.94 -16.31 6.00
N SER A 5 -7.61 -16.24 5.96
CA SER A 5 -6.88 -16.27 4.71
C SER A 5 -6.44 -17.68 4.35
N LYS A 6 -6.33 -17.95 3.05
CA LYS A 6 -5.77 -19.17 2.50
C LYS A 6 -4.76 -18.81 1.42
N GLU A 7 -3.52 -19.24 1.59
CA GLU A 7 -2.49 -19.12 0.55
C GLU A 7 -2.91 -19.84 -0.73
N LEU A 8 -2.69 -19.20 -1.88
CA LEU A 8 -3.02 -19.74 -3.20
C LEU A 8 -1.77 -20.07 -4.00
N THR A 9 -0.87 -19.10 -4.18
CA THR A 9 0.33 -19.25 -5.01
C THR A 9 1.45 -18.39 -4.48
N VAL A 10 2.66 -18.94 -4.50
CA VAL A 10 3.90 -18.28 -4.10
C VAL A 10 4.80 -18.16 -5.32
N PHE A 11 5.28 -16.96 -5.60
CA PHE A 11 6.24 -16.68 -6.65
C PHE A 11 7.57 -16.28 -6.03
N ASN A 12 8.64 -16.99 -6.39
CA ASN A 12 9.99 -16.59 -6.07
C ASN A 12 10.41 -15.48 -7.04
N VAL A 13 10.82 -14.33 -6.51
CA VAL A 13 11.30 -13.21 -7.31
C VAL A 13 12.72 -12.84 -6.91
N PRO A 14 13.52 -12.20 -7.79
CA PRO A 14 14.89 -11.83 -7.44
C PRO A 14 14.98 -10.88 -6.24
N LYS A 15 13.95 -10.07 -6.02
CA LYS A 15 13.89 -9.10 -4.92
C LYS A 15 12.46 -8.64 -4.64
N ALA A 16 12.02 -8.75 -3.38
CA ALA A 16 10.74 -8.19 -2.92
C ALA A 16 10.96 -7.41 -1.62
N GLN A 17 10.98 -6.08 -1.70
CA GLN A 17 11.34 -5.23 -0.56
C GLN A 17 10.20 -4.44 0.05
N GLN A 18 9.25 -3.94 -0.74
CA GLN A 18 8.31 -2.93 -0.27
C GLN A 18 6.85 -3.35 -0.40
N ALA A 19 6.41 -3.70 -1.61
CA ALA A 19 5.04 -4.12 -1.83
C ALA A 19 4.89 -4.84 -3.17
N VAL A 20 3.64 -5.17 -3.47
CA VAL A 20 3.21 -5.66 -4.78
C VAL A 20 1.95 -4.92 -5.20
N ALA A 21 1.82 -4.64 -6.49
CA ALA A 21 0.55 -4.24 -7.12
C ALA A 21 0.14 -5.32 -8.14
N VAL A 22 -1.13 -5.36 -8.54
CA VAL A 22 -1.65 -6.41 -9.42
C VAL A 22 -2.67 -5.85 -10.40
N ASP A 23 -2.67 -6.37 -11.63
CA ASP A 23 -3.72 -6.17 -12.62
C ASP A 23 -4.29 -7.52 -13.10
N ASN A 24 -5.03 -7.51 -14.21
CA ASN A 24 -5.60 -8.73 -14.78
C ASN A 24 -4.57 -9.82 -15.05
N ASP A 25 -3.43 -9.46 -15.62
CA ASP A 25 -2.49 -10.39 -16.24
C ASP A 25 -1.12 -10.41 -15.52
N HIS A 26 -0.81 -9.38 -14.74
CA HIS A 26 0.51 -9.17 -14.17
C HIS A 26 0.46 -8.78 -12.69
N PHE A 27 1.55 -9.12 -12.00
CA PHE A 27 1.89 -8.47 -10.72
C PHE A 27 3.18 -7.65 -10.86
N TYR A 28 3.29 -6.63 -10.02
CA TYR A 28 4.35 -5.64 -10.06
C TYR A 28 5.03 -5.61 -8.70
N VAL A 29 6.28 -6.07 -8.62
CA VAL A 29 7.04 -6.02 -7.36
C VAL A 29 7.66 -4.65 -7.21
N ILE A 30 7.26 -3.94 -6.16
CA ILE A 30 7.71 -2.59 -5.84
C ILE A 30 8.84 -2.70 -4.82
N ASN A 31 9.96 -2.06 -5.14
CA ASN A 31 11.11 -1.88 -4.28
C ASN A 31 11.46 -0.40 -4.24
N ASN A 32 12.35 0.03 -3.33
CA ASN A 32 12.69 1.44 -3.09
C ASN A 32 12.89 2.28 -4.36
N LYS A 33 13.57 1.73 -5.38
CA LYS A 33 13.93 2.45 -6.61
C LYS A 33 13.54 1.73 -7.90
N THR A 34 13.00 0.51 -7.79
CA THR A 34 12.85 -0.38 -8.95
C THR A 34 11.51 -1.08 -8.90
N ILE A 35 10.90 -1.27 -10.07
CA ILE A 35 9.66 -2.02 -10.22
C ILE A 35 9.91 -3.14 -11.22
N THR A 36 9.56 -4.37 -10.88
CA THR A 36 9.58 -5.49 -11.83
C THR A 36 8.15 -5.93 -12.14
N LYS A 37 7.84 -6.12 -13.42
CA LYS A 37 6.56 -6.60 -13.91
C LYS A 37 6.69 -8.09 -14.23
N HIS A 38 5.78 -8.90 -13.72
CA HIS A 38 5.80 -10.35 -13.88
C HIS A 38 4.47 -10.87 -14.42
N ASP A 39 4.50 -11.93 -15.21
CA ASP A 39 3.30 -12.68 -15.59
C ASP A 39 2.70 -13.36 -14.35
N LYS A 40 1.38 -13.23 -14.19
CA LYS A 40 0.67 -13.69 -13.00
C LYS A 40 0.42 -15.20 -12.95
N LYS A 41 0.54 -15.89 -14.09
CA LYS A 41 0.37 -17.34 -14.18
C LYS A 41 1.70 -18.06 -13.98
N SER A 42 2.75 -17.61 -14.64
CA SER A 42 4.07 -18.26 -14.61
C SER A 42 5.03 -17.66 -13.58
N GLY A 43 4.83 -16.41 -13.17
CA GLY A 43 5.79 -15.65 -12.37
C GLY A 43 6.97 -15.08 -13.16
N GLU A 44 7.02 -15.30 -14.49
CA GLU A 44 8.12 -14.88 -15.34
C GLU A 44 8.28 -13.35 -15.35
N LEU A 45 9.52 -12.88 -15.29
CA LEU A 45 9.85 -11.46 -15.40
C LEU A 45 9.64 -10.97 -16.83
N ILE A 46 8.71 -10.02 -17.02
CA ILE A 46 8.37 -9.45 -18.32
C ILE A 46 9.12 -8.15 -18.59
N ALA A 47 9.21 -7.28 -17.58
CA ALA A 47 9.84 -5.97 -17.73
C ALA A 47 10.35 -5.44 -16.39
N ARG A 48 11.27 -4.48 -16.46
CA ARG A 48 11.84 -3.80 -15.29
C ARG A 48 11.92 -2.31 -15.54
N PHE A 49 11.63 -1.56 -14.48
CA PHE A 49 11.91 -0.14 -14.37
C PHE A 49 12.96 0.10 -13.28
N ASP A 50 13.90 1.01 -13.55
CA ASP A 50 14.88 1.51 -12.59
C ASP A 50 14.80 3.04 -12.54
N GLY A 51 14.39 3.56 -11.38
CA GLY A 51 14.18 4.98 -11.15
C GLY A 51 15.38 5.71 -10.55
N THR A 52 16.55 5.07 -10.48
CA THR A 52 17.75 5.67 -9.88
C THR A 52 18.13 6.99 -10.56
N SER A 53 18.07 7.06 -11.90
CA SER A 53 18.36 8.28 -12.65
C SER A 53 17.30 9.37 -12.51
N LEU A 54 16.08 9.03 -12.07
CA LEU A 54 15.01 9.97 -11.77
C LEU A 54 15.07 10.50 -10.33
N GLY A 55 16.03 10.03 -9.52
CA GLY A 55 16.13 10.42 -8.12
C GLY A 55 15.08 9.78 -7.22
N LEU A 56 14.44 8.69 -7.65
CA LEU A 56 13.53 7.94 -6.76
C LEU A 56 14.32 7.38 -5.57
N HIS A 57 13.74 7.56 -4.38
CA HIS A 57 14.40 7.21 -3.13
C HIS A 57 13.73 6.01 -2.46
N HIS A 58 12.41 6.10 -2.25
CA HIS A 58 11.65 5.12 -1.48
C HIS A 58 10.22 4.99 -2.02
N LEU A 59 10.04 4.19 -3.06
CA LEU A 59 8.71 3.70 -3.43
C LEU A 59 8.22 2.73 -2.35
N ASN A 60 6.99 2.93 -1.89
CA ASN A 60 6.36 2.14 -0.84
C ASN A 60 5.45 1.08 -1.48
N SER A 61 4.22 1.45 -1.82
CA SER A 61 3.25 0.56 -2.47
C SER A 61 2.57 1.22 -3.65
N GLY A 62 1.60 0.56 -4.27
CA GLY A 62 0.86 1.14 -5.38
C GLY A 62 -0.35 0.33 -5.82
N VAL A 63 -1.13 0.95 -6.70
CA VAL A 63 -2.33 0.36 -7.33
C VAL A 63 -2.23 0.49 -8.85
N VAL A 64 -2.69 -0.54 -9.56
CA VAL A 64 -2.95 -0.42 -11.01
C VAL A 64 -4.36 0.08 -11.24
N TYR A 65 -4.49 1.19 -11.97
CA TYR A 65 -5.76 1.79 -12.34
C TYR A 65 -5.68 2.27 -13.80
N HIS A 66 -6.61 1.82 -14.66
CA HIS A 66 -6.66 2.17 -16.09
C HIS A 66 -5.31 2.10 -16.84
N GLY A 67 -4.56 1.00 -16.67
CA GLY A 67 -3.28 0.78 -17.36
C GLY A 67 -2.13 1.67 -16.88
N LYS A 68 -2.31 2.32 -15.73
CA LYS A 68 -1.25 3.06 -15.02
C LYS A 68 -1.04 2.45 -13.65
N LEU A 69 0.22 2.35 -13.24
CA LEU A 69 0.62 1.98 -11.89
C LEU A 69 0.90 3.27 -11.12
N TYR A 70 0.09 3.54 -10.11
CA TYR A 70 0.23 4.68 -9.21
C TYR A 70 0.96 4.22 -7.96
N CYS A 71 2.14 4.74 -7.69
CA CYS A 71 2.95 4.37 -6.54
C CYS A 71 3.01 5.50 -5.51
N ALA A 72 2.85 5.12 -4.25
CA ALA A 72 3.20 5.92 -3.08
C ALA A 72 4.72 6.07 -3.01
N HIS A 73 5.22 7.30 -3.00
CA HIS A 73 6.63 7.62 -2.86
C HIS A 73 6.86 8.59 -1.70
N SER A 74 7.90 8.32 -0.90
CA SER A 74 8.33 9.20 0.19
C SER A 74 9.85 9.37 0.16
N ASN A 75 10.34 10.36 0.92
CA ASN A 75 11.77 10.54 1.17
C ASN A 75 12.28 9.76 2.40
N PHE A 76 11.53 8.77 2.90
CA PHE A 76 11.92 8.02 4.10
C PHE A 76 13.38 7.50 3.99
N PRO A 77 14.22 7.67 5.04
CA PRO A 77 13.90 8.12 6.41
C PRO A 77 14.11 9.62 6.66
N GLU A 78 14.26 10.45 5.63
CA GLU A 78 14.60 11.87 5.80
C GLU A 78 13.44 12.74 6.34
N LEU A 79 13.80 13.81 7.06
CA LEU A 79 12.89 14.83 7.57
C LEU A 79 13.19 16.21 6.95
N PRO A 80 12.18 17.09 6.79
CA PRO A 80 10.74 16.83 6.98
C PRO A 80 10.22 15.80 5.95
N MET A 81 9.14 15.09 6.32
CA MET A 81 8.53 14.08 5.46
C MET A 81 7.97 14.72 4.18
N LYS A 82 8.53 14.32 3.04
CA LYS A 82 8.11 14.73 1.71
C LYS A 82 7.51 13.54 0.98
N SER A 83 6.51 13.78 0.14
CA SER A 83 5.84 12.70 -0.57
C SER A 83 5.44 13.10 -1.98
N SER A 84 5.26 12.08 -2.83
CA SER A 84 4.72 12.23 -4.17
C SER A 84 3.99 10.95 -4.60
N VAL A 85 3.08 11.10 -5.56
CA VAL A 85 2.54 9.97 -6.30
C VAL A 85 3.30 9.87 -7.62
N GLU A 86 3.99 8.75 -7.81
CA GLU A 86 4.74 8.47 -9.04
C GLU A 86 3.95 7.52 -9.92
N VAL A 87 3.75 7.89 -11.19
CA VAL A 87 2.89 7.15 -12.11
C VAL A 87 3.72 6.53 -13.22
N PHE A 88 3.47 5.24 -13.47
CA PHE A 88 4.14 4.47 -14.49
C PHE A 88 3.13 3.92 -15.50
N ASP A 89 3.49 3.89 -16.78
CA ASP A 89 2.73 3.19 -17.80
C ASP A 89 2.95 1.68 -17.68
N THR A 90 1.91 0.88 -17.47
CA THR A 90 2.08 -0.56 -17.22
C THR A 90 2.41 -1.35 -18.49
N ARG A 91 2.16 -0.78 -19.67
CA ARG A 91 2.53 -1.40 -20.95
C ARG A 91 3.99 -1.19 -21.24
N THR A 92 4.51 0.03 -21.09
CA THR A 92 5.91 0.33 -21.43
C THR A 92 6.86 0.23 -20.24
N MET A 93 6.35 0.14 -19.01
CA MET A 93 7.11 0.23 -17.76
C MET A 93 8.02 1.47 -17.70
N LYS A 94 7.49 2.61 -18.15
CA LYS A 94 8.18 3.90 -18.10
C LYS A 94 7.45 4.84 -17.13
N HIS A 95 8.22 5.66 -16.43
CA HIS A 95 7.66 6.78 -15.68
C HIS A 95 6.89 7.71 -16.62
N ALA A 96 5.70 8.13 -16.19
CA ALA A 96 4.73 8.87 -16.99
C ALA A 96 4.43 10.25 -16.40
N SER A 97 4.30 10.36 -15.07
CA SER A 97 4.04 11.63 -14.39
C SER A 97 4.37 11.52 -12.90
N SER A 98 4.58 12.68 -12.26
CA SER A 98 4.72 12.80 -10.81
C SER A 98 3.72 13.84 -10.29
N TYR A 99 3.09 13.55 -9.16
CA TYR A 99 2.29 14.50 -8.39
C TYR A 99 2.95 14.73 -7.05
N SER A 100 3.67 15.84 -6.93
CA SER A 100 4.33 16.20 -5.67
C SER A 100 3.31 16.67 -4.64
N LEU A 101 3.42 16.14 -3.42
CA LEU A 101 2.68 16.61 -2.24
C LEU A 101 3.55 17.55 -1.38
N GLY A 102 4.79 17.84 -1.82
CA GLY A 102 5.75 18.63 -1.07
C GLY A 102 6.04 18.04 0.30
N ILE A 103 6.21 18.90 1.30
CA ILE A 103 6.18 18.50 2.71
C ILE A 103 4.73 18.15 3.03
N SER A 104 4.45 16.86 3.23
CA SER A 104 3.10 16.40 3.52
C SER A 104 2.78 16.70 4.98
N VAL A 105 1.68 17.43 5.22
CA VAL A 105 1.20 17.72 6.58
C VAL A 105 0.72 16.47 7.32
N TYR A 106 0.44 15.38 6.60
CA TYR A 106 -0.12 14.14 7.13
C TYR A 106 0.93 13.06 7.44
N GLY A 107 2.18 13.23 7.00
CA GLY A 107 3.26 12.25 7.20
C GLY A 107 3.79 11.66 5.90
N SER A 108 4.46 10.50 5.99
CA SER A 108 5.07 9.81 4.85
C SER A 108 4.05 8.96 4.10
N LEU A 109 3.85 9.20 2.81
CA LEU A 109 2.93 8.42 1.98
C LEU A 109 3.41 6.97 1.84
N THR A 110 2.67 6.01 2.40
CA THR A 110 3.02 4.57 2.37
C THR A 110 2.15 3.77 1.42
N TRP A 111 0.90 4.17 1.20
CA TRP A 111 0.03 3.54 0.22
C TRP A 111 -0.98 4.48 -0.40
N ILE A 112 -1.44 4.07 -1.58
CA ILE A 112 -2.45 4.75 -2.37
C ILE A 112 -3.35 3.69 -3.01
N ASP A 113 -4.65 3.92 -2.96
CA ASP A 113 -5.62 3.11 -3.68
C ASP A 113 -6.76 3.96 -4.21
N TYR A 114 -7.48 3.45 -5.21
CA TYR A 114 -8.62 4.12 -5.82
C TYR A 114 -9.90 3.33 -5.59
N ASP A 115 -10.90 3.97 -5.00
CA ASP A 115 -12.21 3.37 -4.80
C ASP A 115 -13.15 3.75 -5.95
N GLU A 116 -13.53 2.75 -6.75
CA GLU A 116 -14.47 2.90 -7.85
C GLU A 116 -15.88 3.29 -7.38
N ARG A 117 -16.25 2.98 -6.13
CA ARG A 117 -17.59 3.28 -5.59
C ARG A 117 -17.73 4.76 -5.28
N SER A 118 -16.79 5.32 -4.50
CA SER A 118 -16.78 6.75 -4.19
C SER A 118 -16.15 7.61 -5.30
N LYS A 119 -15.44 6.98 -6.24
CA LYS A 119 -14.67 7.64 -7.32
C LYS A 119 -13.57 8.57 -6.79
N GLN A 120 -12.99 8.20 -5.66
CA GLN A 120 -11.96 8.97 -4.94
C GLN A 120 -10.68 8.13 -4.77
N TRP A 121 -9.58 8.84 -4.60
CA TRP A 121 -8.33 8.26 -4.11
C TRP A 121 -8.34 8.24 -2.58
N TYR A 122 -7.71 7.23 -2.00
CA TYR A 122 -7.38 7.19 -0.58
C TYR A 122 -5.89 6.91 -0.44
N MET A 123 -5.28 7.59 0.52
CA MET A 123 -3.84 7.54 0.75
C MET A 123 -3.56 7.41 2.24
N GLY A 124 -2.66 6.50 2.59
CA GLY A 124 -2.15 6.36 3.96
C GLY A 124 -0.86 7.12 4.16
N PHE A 125 -0.81 7.94 5.21
CA PHE A 125 0.35 8.71 5.61
C PHE A 125 0.82 8.26 6.99
N ALA A 126 1.99 7.64 7.03
CA ALA A 126 2.58 7.13 8.26
C ALA A 126 3.36 8.22 9.00
N HIS A 127 3.19 8.22 10.32
CA HIS A 127 4.17 8.72 11.27
C HIS A 127 4.80 7.53 12.00
N TYR A 128 6.03 7.68 12.48
CA TYR A 128 6.82 6.59 13.09
C TYR A 128 7.08 6.89 14.56
N SER A 129 7.26 5.88 15.39
CA SER A 129 7.51 6.09 16.83
C SER A 129 9.00 6.20 17.18
N ASP A 130 9.90 5.73 16.32
CA ASP A 130 11.34 5.95 16.48
C ASP A 130 11.64 7.46 16.45
N GLU A 131 12.27 7.96 17.50
CA GLU A 131 12.62 9.38 17.67
C GLU A 131 13.40 9.95 16.48
N LYS A 132 14.23 9.15 15.81
CA LYS A 132 15.01 9.59 14.64
C LYS A 132 14.16 9.78 13.38
N LEU A 133 12.96 9.21 13.37
CA LEU A 133 12.03 9.21 12.24
C LEU A 133 10.82 10.14 12.49
N ARG A 134 10.75 10.79 13.65
CA ARG A 134 9.63 11.66 14.06
C ARG A 134 9.81 13.10 13.61
N THR A 135 8.71 13.71 13.16
CA THR A 135 8.64 15.17 12.99
C THR A 135 8.06 15.77 14.27
N ASP A 136 8.92 16.40 15.07
CA ASP A 136 8.56 16.92 16.39
C ASP A 136 7.99 15.80 17.29
N GLU A 137 6.93 16.08 18.04
CA GLU A 137 6.24 15.14 18.93
C GLU A 137 5.30 14.14 18.20
N ARG A 138 5.29 14.11 16.86
CA ARG A 138 4.33 13.28 16.10
C ARG A 138 4.84 11.85 15.91
N ASP A 139 4.39 10.95 16.78
CA ASP A 139 4.60 9.50 16.67
C ASP A 139 3.52 8.80 15.80
N ASN A 140 3.53 7.47 15.78
CA ASN A 140 2.62 6.66 14.96
C ASN A 140 1.11 6.93 15.19
N ARG A 141 0.70 7.56 16.30
CA ARG A 141 -0.69 7.96 16.56
C ARG A 141 -1.20 9.04 15.59
N TRP A 142 -0.28 9.73 14.91
CA TRP A 142 -0.59 10.74 13.88
C TRP A 142 -0.82 10.12 12.48
N THR A 143 -0.67 8.80 12.36
CA THR A 143 -0.86 8.09 11.10
C THR A 143 -2.31 8.20 10.64
N THR A 144 -2.49 8.64 9.39
CA THR A 144 -3.77 9.13 8.89
C THR A 144 -4.08 8.57 7.50
N VAL A 145 -5.33 8.21 7.25
CA VAL A 145 -5.86 7.95 5.91
C VAL A 145 -6.55 9.21 5.41
N VAL A 146 -6.23 9.66 4.20
CA VAL A 146 -6.77 10.89 3.61
C VAL A 146 -7.43 10.57 2.27
N GLN A 147 -8.63 11.09 2.09
CA GLN A 147 -9.37 11.04 0.82
C GLN A 147 -8.96 12.21 -0.07
N TYR A 148 -8.73 11.91 -1.35
CA TYR A 148 -8.40 12.87 -2.39
C TYR A 148 -9.36 12.76 -3.59
N ASP A 149 -9.69 13.90 -4.18
CA ASP A 149 -10.38 13.91 -5.47
C ASP A 149 -9.46 13.57 -6.65
N ARG A 150 -10.07 13.40 -7.83
CA ARG A 150 -9.34 13.09 -9.07
C ARG A 150 -8.37 14.19 -9.52
N ASN A 151 -8.48 15.39 -8.95
CA ASN A 151 -7.59 16.51 -9.18
C ASN A 151 -6.55 16.67 -8.04
N TRP A 152 -6.41 15.66 -7.18
CA TRP A 152 -5.45 15.61 -6.07
C TRP A 152 -5.69 16.65 -4.97
N HIS A 153 -6.93 17.14 -4.82
CA HIS A 153 -7.28 17.93 -3.63
C HIS A 153 -7.70 17.02 -2.48
N SER A 154 -7.12 17.21 -1.30
CA SER A 154 -7.57 16.52 -0.08
C SER A 154 -8.98 16.96 0.29
N LYS A 155 -9.77 16.02 0.84
CA LYS A 155 -11.18 16.24 1.21
C LYS A 155 -11.45 15.95 2.67
N GLN A 156 -11.17 14.72 3.10
CA GLN A 156 -11.46 14.22 4.44
C GLN A 156 -10.30 13.36 4.91
N SER A 157 -10.19 13.16 6.22
CA SER A 157 -9.14 12.35 6.81
C SER A 157 -9.62 11.62 8.06
N TRP A 158 -9.06 10.44 8.30
CA TRP A 158 -9.38 9.60 9.45
C TRP A 158 -8.11 9.03 10.09
N THR A 159 -8.14 8.88 11.41
CA THR A 159 -7.11 8.19 12.18
C THR A 159 -7.46 6.73 12.40
N PHE A 160 -6.45 5.94 12.78
CA PHE A 160 -6.66 4.55 13.17
C PHE A 160 -7.08 4.45 14.64
N PRO A 161 -7.88 3.44 15.03
CA PRO A 161 -8.20 3.19 16.43
C PRO A 161 -6.94 2.75 17.20
N GLU A 162 -6.92 3.05 18.50
CA GLU A 162 -5.72 2.89 19.36
C GLU A 162 -5.12 1.49 19.30
N HIS A 163 -5.94 0.44 19.41
CA HIS A 163 -5.47 -0.95 19.38
C HIS A 163 -4.86 -1.36 18.03
N ILE A 164 -5.19 -0.66 16.93
CA ILE A 164 -4.58 -0.88 15.62
C ILE A 164 -3.26 -0.11 15.49
N VAL A 165 -3.20 1.10 16.06
CA VAL A 165 -1.92 1.85 16.16
C VAL A 165 -0.90 1.07 16.98
N GLU A 166 -1.32 0.46 18.10
CA GLU A 166 -0.48 -0.44 18.90
C GLU A 166 0.01 -1.64 18.08
N ALA A 167 -0.89 -2.27 17.29
CA ALA A 167 -0.56 -3.41 16.46
C ALA A 167 0.46 -3.05 15.34
N PHE A 168 0.39 -1.83 14.81
CA PHE A 168 1.36 -1.33 13.84
C PHE A 168 2.77 -1.10 14.41
N LYS A 169 2.91 -0.91 15.72
CA LYS A 169 4.19 -0.65 16.41
C LYS A 169 4.92 0.55 15.80
N ASP A 170 6.24 0.60 15.93
CA ASP A 170 7.06 1.78 15.63
C ASP A 170 7.12 2.13 14.14
N HIS A 171 7.00 1.12 13.27
CA HIS A 171 7.05 1.28 11.82
C HIS A 171 5.70 1.63 11.17
N SER A 172 4.64 1.67 11.98
CA SER A 172 3.34 2.23 11.59
C SER A 172 2.65 1.48 10.43
N ASN A 173 1.63 2.12 9.83
CA ASN A 173 0.86 1.60 8.71
C ASN A 173 1.70 1.61 7.42
N SER A 174 2.01 0.43 6.91
CA SER A 174 2.91 0.25 5.77
C SER A 174 2.19 -0.18 4.48
N GLY A 175 0.91 -0.54 4.56
CA GLY A 175 0.11 -0.91 3.40
C GLY A 175 -1.38 -0.71 3.61
N GLY A 176 -2.09 -0.58 2.50
CA GLY A 176 -3.54 -0.48 2.47
C GLY A 176 -4.07 -0.74 1.07
N SER A 177 -5.22 -1.41 0.99
CA SER A 177 -5.98 -1.57 -0.25
C SER A 177 -7.47 -1.56 0.03
N ILE A 178 -8.29 -1.17 -0.94
CA ILE A 178 -9.75 -1.02 -0.81
C ILE A 178 -10.44 -2.19 -1.50
N GLY A 179 -11.19 -2.98 -0.72
CA GLY A 179 -11.98 -4.08 -1.25
C GLY A 179 -13.20 -3.62 -2.05
N PRO A 180 -13.85 -4.52 -2.80
CA PRO A 180 -15.10 -4.22 -3.51
C PRO A 180 -16.26 -3.89 -2.55
N ASP A 181 -16.18 -4.31 -1.29
CA ASP A 181 -17.06 -3.91 -0.19
C ASP A 181 -16.77 -2.50 0.36
N GLY A 182 -15.67 -1.88 -0.10
CA GLY A 182 -15.09 -0.60 0.32
C GLY A 182 -14.59 -0.56 1.75
N TYR A 183 -14.28 -1.72 2.33
CA TYR A 183 -13.42 -1.74 3.50
C TYR A 183 -11.98 -1.48 3.08
N PHE A 184 -11.24 -0.83 3.98
CA PHE A 184 -9.79 -0.75 3.91
C PHE A 184 -9.20 -2.02 4.52
N TYR A 185 -8.31 -2.66 3.78
CA TYR A 185 -7.50 -3.78 4.21
C TYR A 185 -6.09 -3.26 4.42
N CYS A 186 -5.75 -2.96 5.68
CA CYS A 186 -4.48 -2.32 6.04
C CYS A 186 -3.50 -3.34 6.64
N THR A 187 -2.21 -3.08 6.46
CA THR A 187 -1.13 -3.82 7.11
C THR A 187 -0.25 -2.90 7.95
N GLY A 188 0.27 -3.43 9.05
CA GLY A 188 1.48 -2.88 9.67
C GLY A 188 2.72 -3.24 8.86
N HIS A 189 3.90 -3.00 9.43
CA HIS A 189 5.15 -3.36 8.77
C HIS A 189 5.57 -4.82 8.98
N ASP A 190 5.18 -5.47 10.10
CA ASP A 190 5.78 -6.75 10.51
C ASP A 190 4.80 -7.90 10.77
N ASN A 191 3.61 -7.61 11.32
CA ASN A 191 2.67 -8.66 11.71
C ASN A 191 2.03 -9.29 10.47
N GLY A 192 1.86 -10.61 10.48
CA GLY A 192 1.13 -11.34 9.44
C GLY A 192 -0.38 -11.22 9.59
N GLU A 193 -0.88 -9.99 9.49
CA GLU A 193 -2.27 -9.62 9.76
C GLU A 193 -2.78 -8.61 8.73
N LEU A 194 -4.05 -8.75 8.35
CA LEU A 194 -4.83 -7.73 7.65
C LEU A 194 -5.86 -7.15 8.61
N TYR A 195 -5.82 -5.82 8.78
CA TYR A 195 -6.79 -5.09 9.58
C TYR A 195 -7.87 -4.53 8.65
N VAL A 196 -9.09 -5.04 8.80
CA VAL A 196 -10.26 -4.60 8.03
C VAL A 196 -10.88 -3.42 8.76
N LEU A 197 -10.97 -2.29 8.07
CA LEU A 197 -11.39 -1.00 8.61
C LEU A 197 -12.46 -0.39 7.71
N GLU A 198 -13.35 0.39 8.30
CA GLU A 198 -14.32 1.20 7.54
C GLU A 198 -14.31 2.66 7.98
N ILE A 199 -14.76 3.52 7.08
CA ILE A 199 -15.09 4.91 7.41
C ILE A 199 -16.31 4.89 8.36
N PRO A 200 -16.25 5.56 9.52
CA PRO A 200 -17.36 5.58 10.46
C PRO A 200 -18.52 6.42 9.91
N GLN A 201 -19.75 6.12 10.37
CA GLN A 201 -20.92 6.95 10.06
C GLN A 201 -20.77 8.39 10.60
N SER A 202 -20.09 8.57 11.74
CA SER A 202 -19.74 9.88 12.29
C SER A 202 -18.41 9.84 13.02
N GLY A 203 -17.66 10.94 12.97
CA GLY A 203 -16.37 11.08 13.66
C GLY A 203 -15.18 10.90 12.74
N TYR A 204 -14.02 10.72 13.35
CA TYR A 204 -12.71 10.82 12.70
C TYR A 204 -11.83 9.58 12.87
N THR A 205 -12.29 8.57 13.61
CA THR A 205 -11.54 7.32 13.82
C THR A 205 -12.16 6.20 12.99
N LEU A 206 -11.35 5.52 12.18
CA LEU A 206 -11.78 4.35 11.42
C LEU A 206 -12.33 3.27 12.37
N ARG A 207 -13.43 2.62 11.97
CA ARG A 207 -13.98 1.50 12.75
C ARG A 207 -13.29 0.22 12.35
N HIS A 208 -12.71 -0.48 13.32
CA HIS A 208 -12.14 -1.81 13.12
C HIS A 208 -13.27 -2.84 13.01
N ILE A 209 -13.25 -3.61 11.92
CA ILE A 209 -14.23 -4.64 11.60
C ILE A 209 -13.73 -6.02 12.01
N ALA A 210 -12.50 -6.35 11.61
CA ALA A 210 -11.89 -7.64 11.82
C ALA A 210 -10.36 -7.57 11.68
N THR A 211 -9.66 -8.50 12.34
CA THR A 211 -8.25 -8.79 12.06
C THR A 211 -8.17 -10.19 11.48
N ILE A 212 -7.56 -10.31 10.30
CA ILE A 212 -7.46 -11.56 9.56
C ILE A 212 -5.99 -11.98 9.54
N PRO A 213 -5.61 -13.13 10.09
CA PRO A 213 -4.26 -13.67 9.92
C PRO A 213 -3.97 -13.81 8.42
N ALA A 214 -2.80 -13.38 7.95
CA ALA A 214 -2.41 -13.38 6.54
C ALA A 214 -1.06 -14.07 6.33
N PRO A 215 -0.83 -14.76 5.19
CA PRO A 215 0.37 -15.55 4.95
C PRO A 215 1.55 -14.68 4.46
N ILE A 216 1.64 -13.43 4.94
CA ILE A 216 2.65 -12.42 4.62
C ILE A 216 3.17 -11.80 5.93
N HIS A 217 4.20 -10.96 5.89
CA HIS A 217 4.77 -10.33 7.10
C HIS A 217 4.46 -8.83 7.19
N GLY A 218 3.25 -8.41 6.80
CA GLY A 218 2.92 -7.00 6.63
C GLY A 218 3.60 -6.39 5.40
N GLN A 219 3.80 -5.06 5.42
CA GLN A 219 4.53 -4.28 4.42
C GLN A 219 3.91 -4.34 3.01
N GLY A 220 2.85 -3.54 2.80
CA GLY A 220 2.10 -3.49 1.55
C GLY A 220 1.10 -4.64 1.38
N VAL A 221 -0.03 -4.35 0.73
CA VAL A 221 -1.00 -5.35 0.29
C VAL A 221 -1.75 -4.78 -0.91
N ALA A 222 -2.11 -5.62 -1.87
CA ALA A 222 -2.96 -5.22 -2.99
C ALA A 222 -4.07 -6.23 -3.22
N ILE A 223 -5.29 -5.76 -3.41
CA ILE A 223 -6.39 -6.62 -3.85
C ILE A 223 -6.36 -6.81 -5.37
N ASP A 224 -6.62 -8.02 -5.81
CA ASP A 224 -6.76 -8.38 -7.21
C ASP A 224 -8.19 -8.15 -7.70
N ARG A 225 -8.41 -6.96 -8.25
CA ARG A 225 -9.72 -6.53 -8.74
C ARG A 225 -10.20 -7.25 -10.00
N SER A 226 -9.32 -8.04 -10.64
CA SER A 226 -9.67 -8.82 -11.82
C SER A 226 -10.50 -10.05 -11.47
N ILE A 227 -10.39 -10.55 -10.24
CA ILE A 227 -11.14 -11.69 -9.71
C ILE A 227 -12.42 -11.15 -9.06
N LYS A 228 -13.59 -11.51 -9.61
CA LYS A 228 -14.89 -10.97 -9.17
C LYS A 228 -15.60 -11.82 -8.12
N ASP A 229 -15.34 -13.13 -8.15
CA ASP A 229 -16.06 -14.10 -7.32
C ASP A 229 -15.32 -14.47 -6.03
N ALA A 230 -14.16 -13.86 -5.78
CA ALA A 230 -13.34 -14.10 -4.60
C ALA A 230 -12.52 -12.86 -4.22
N SER A 231 -12.23 -12.70 -2.93
CA SER A 231 -11.36 -11.65 -2.40
C SER A 231 -9.92 -12.13 -2.38
N VAL A 232 -9.25 -12.04 -3.53
CA VAL A 232 -7.84 -12.43 -3.68
C VAL A 232 -6.93 -11.22 -3.46
N PHE A 233 -5.94 -11.39 -2.61
CA PHE A 233 -4.93 -10.40 -2.27
C PHE A 233 -3.55 -10.88 -2.65
N TYR A 234 -2.65 -9.92 -2.85
CA TYR A 234 -1.23 -10.12 -3.06
C TYR A 234 -0.47 -9.34 -1.97
N GLY A 235 0.56 -9.97 -1.43
CA GLY A 235 1.53 -9.34 -0.54
C GLY A 235 2.90 -9.96 -0.75
N ILE A 236 3.85 -9.64 0.13
CA ILE A 236 5.23 -10.13 0.02
C ILE A 236 5.72 -10.80 1.30
N ARG A 237 6.72 -11.66 1.15
CA ARG A 237 7.59 -12.10 2.24
C ARG A 237 9.00 -11.62 1.96
N ARG A 238 9.37 -10.52 2.61
CA ARG A 238 10.66 -9.85 2.37
C ARG A 238 11.87 -10.74 2.68
N ALA A 239 11.78 -11.57 3.73
CA ALA A 239 12.88 -12.43 4.17
C ALA A 239 13.27 -13.49 3.12
N THR A 240 12.30 -13.94 2.32
CA THR A 240 12.46 -15.01 1.33
C THR A 240 12.38 -14.51 -0.12
N ASN A 241 12.15 -13.21 -0.34
CA ASN A 241 11.89 -12.61 -1.65
C ASN A 241 10.75 -13.29 -2.41
N GLU A 242 9.62 -13.47 -1.72
CA GLU A 242 8.43 -14.09 -2.30
C GLU A 242 7.30 -13.07 -2.49
N VAL A 243 6.55 -13.23 -3.57
CA VAL A 243 5.21 -12.66 -3.72
C VAL A 243 4.20 -13.76 -3.43
N VAL A 244 3.23 -13.47 -2.56
CA VAL A 244 2.23 -14.44 -2.11
C VAL A 244 0.86 -13.92 -2.51
N SER A 245 0.12 -14.73 -3.25
CA SER A 245 -1.32 -14.55 -3.46
C SER A 245 -2.10 -15.39 -2.45
N PHE A 246 -3.18 -14.84 -1.93
CA PHE A 246 -4.01 -15.51 -0.93
C PHE A 246 -5.45 -15.01 -1.01
N GLU A 247 -6.38 -15.89 -0.68
CA GLU A 247 -7.81 -15.60 -0.66
C GLU A 247 -8.28 -15.33 0.77
N VAL A 248 -9.13 -14.33 0.95
CA VAL A 248 -9.82 -14.06 2.21
C VAL A 248 -11.28 -14.50 2.10
N ASN A 249 -11.69 -15.39 3.02
CA ASN A 249 -13.06 -15.89 3.16
C ASN A 249 -13.71 -15.40 4.46
#